data_AF-A0A9E4BSC6-F1
#
_entry.id   AF-A0A9E4BSC6-F1
#
_cell.length_a   1.000
_cell.length_b   1.000
_cell.length_c   1.000
_cell.angle_alpha   90.00
_cell.angle_beta   90.00
_cell.angle_gamma   90.00
#
_symmetry.space_group_name_H-M   'P 1'
#
loop_
_entity.id
_entity.type
_entity.pdbx_description
1 polymer ?
#
loop_
_entity_poly.entity_id
_entity_poly.type
_entity_poly.pdbx_seq_one_letter_code
_entity_poly.pdbx_strand_id
1 'polypeptide(L)'
;MDPITLAVIRGSLEQIADEMDATLERMAFSPVISDGFDRASGIYAANDGSVIVQGPRGLPNFICVMQHTVRSTIAHFNAPAEGDIYIVNDPYLGGTHLMDVKLIRPFFYGNRLAFYLANSGHWPDIGGRVPGGFSTKATEVFQEGLRLPPLKLMDAGRLNQEVVDVILHNVRVPGERQGDIIAQVASLNLGADRLTALLDRYGETTVFEVVRELELRSEKMMRKHITAIPDGRYAFDEYMDSDGVDWKPLHIHLEMTVDGDSVHIDLSDSSPACRGPLNSVLSTTMAGVFIAFKHFFPDVLINRGCFNPFSFNIPSTTFLHAVPPRPVSGCAAEVCQRIIDAVLGAMSQAVPDRCYAGPMGTVTNLSVGGNDPERGYFVFYSFIGGGYGGNYMTDGLTNGNPTIAVARTQALEIFESRYPVLFETYALREDSGGPGCRRGGFGVILEFVLRRGEASASLLGDRGRFRPFGVLGGKPGRTAEHTFTLRGKAYRPPHITKDEGVHMVEGDGLRLETPGGGGYGAPFSRPAEAVLEDVRRGYYPREAAEAEYGVVIKPDALEVDQPATSRLRNSRTRTDT
;
A
#
# COMPACT_ATOMS: atom_id res chain seq x y z
N MET A 1 -10.15 35.07 6.93
CA MET A 1 -11.21 34.06 6.86
C MET A 1 -11.64 33.68 8.27
N ASP A 2 -12.94 33.54 8.51
CA ASP A 2 -13.49 33.07 9.78
C ASP A 2 -13.09 31.60 10.06
N PRO A 3 -12.53 31.25 11.24
CA PRO A 3 -12.09 29.90 11.56
C PRO A 3 -13.21 28.85 11.53
N ILE A 4 -14.44 29.23 11.87
CA ILE A 4 -15.59 28.31 11.87
C ILE A 4 -15.92 27.91 10.43
N THR A 5 -16.04 28.90 9.54
CA THR A 5 -16.29 28.71 8.11
C THR A 5 -15.24 27.78 7.48
N LEU A 6 -13.96 28.03 7.78
CA LEU A 6 -12.87 27.19 7.29
C LEU A 6 -13.00 25.74 7.77
N ALA A 7 -13.24 25.52 9.05
CA ALA A 7 -13.37 24.17 9.61
C ALA A 7 -14.59 23.42 9.04
N VAL A 8 -15.71 24.10 8.87
CA VAL A 8 -16.96 23.52 8.33
C VAL A 8 -16.81 23.15 6.86
N ILE A 9 -16.26 24.04 6.03
CA ILE A 9 -16.06 23.75 4.60
C ILE A 9 -14.99 22.67 4.41
N ARG A 10 -13.89 22.70 5.19
CA ARG A 10 -12.90 21.61 5.20
C ARG A 10 -13.56 20.26 5.49
N GLY A 11 -14.31 20.17 6.59
CA GLY A 11 -14.99 18.94 6.98
C GLY A 11 -16.00 18.49 5.93
N SER A 12 -16.67 19.43 5.25
CA SER A 12 -17.59 19.12 4.16
C SER A 12 -16.87 18.56 2.93
N LEU A 13 -15.72 19.11 2.54
CA LEU A 13 -14.90 18.59 1.44
C LEU A 13 -14.39 17.17 1.74
N GLU A 14 -13.90 16.94 2.96
CA GLU A 14 -13.48 15.61 3.42
C GLU A 14 -14.67 14.62 3.41
N GLN A 15 -15.84 15.07 3.89
CA GLN A 15 -17.07 14.27 3.88
C GLN A 15 -17.52 13.92 2.45
N ILE A 16 -17.42 14.84 1.48
CA ILE A 16 -17.75 14.55 0.08
C ILE A 16 -16.91 13.37 -0.43
N ALA A 17 -15.59 13.44 -0.26
CA ALA A 17 -14.70 12.38 -0.69
C ALA A 17 -14.98 11.06 0.06
N ASP A 18 -15.33 11.13 1.35
CA ASP A 18 -15.69 9.96 2.15
C ASP A 18 -17.01 9.30 1.74
N GLU A 19 -18.01 10.09 1.35
CA GLU A 19 -19.28 9.60 0.81
C GLU A 19 -19.11 8.97 -0.57
N MET A 20 -18.23 9.53 -1.42
CA MET A 20 -17.84 8.94 -2.70
C MET A 20 -17.20 7.55 -2.47
N ASP A 21 -16.32 7.45 -1.49
CA ASP A 21 -15.65 6.22 -1.08
C ASP A 21 -16.67 5.17 -0.57
N ALA A 22 -17.60 5.57 0.29
CA ALA A 22 -18.64 4.68 0.82
C ALA A 22 -19.60 4.18 -0.26
N THR A 23 -19.87 5.01 -1.26
CA THR A 23 -20.70 4.63 -2.40
C THR A 23 -20.01 3.59 -3.25
N LEU A 24 -18.72 3.79 -3.54
CA LEU A 24 -17.92 2.83 -4.29
C LEU A 24 -17.82 1.48 -3.56
N GLU A 25 -17.60 1.46 -2.25
CA GLU A 25 -17.59 0.24 -1.43
C GLU A 25 -18.91 -0.54 -1.53
N ARG A 26 -20.03 0.14 -1.37
CA ARG A 26 -21.36 -0.51 -1.29
C ARG A 26 -21.89 -0.97 -2.65
N MET A 27 -21.42 -0.36 -3.73
CA MET A 27 -21.90 -0.65 -5.08
C MET A 27 -20.97 -1.55 -5.87
N ALA A 28 -19.69 -1.66 -5.49
CA ALA A 28 -18.74 -2.52 -6.19
C ALA A 28 -19.13 -3.99 -6.09
N PHE A 29 -18.91 -4.72 -7.18
CA PHE A 29 -19.21 -6.15 -7.30
C PHE A 29 -18.02 -6.99 -6.84
N SER A 30 -16.81 -6.46 -7.04
CA SER A 30 -15.57 -7.07 -6.59
C SER A 30 -15.42 -7.01 -5.06
N PRO A 31 -15.07 -8.11 -4.39
CA PRO A 31 -14.67 -8.10 -2.98
C PRO A 31 -13.44 -7.23 -2.69
N VAL A 32 -12.60 -7.00 -3.69
CA VAL A 32 -11.39 -6.15 -3.57
C VAL A 32 -11.76 -4.73 -3.16
N ILE A 33 -12.81 -4.17 -3.76
CA ILE A 33 -13.30 -2.82 -3.46
C ILE A 33 -14.36 -2.87 -2.34
N SER A 34 -15.30 -3.80 -2.40
CA SER A 34 -16.46 -3.82 -1.51
C SER A 34 -16.18 -4.28 -0.08
N ASP A 35 -15.16 -5.11 0.13
CA ASP A 35 -14.78 -5.60 1.46
C ASP A 35 -13.31 -5.33 1.81
N GLY A 36 -12.43 -5.39 0.80
CA GLY A 36 -11.00 -5.11 0.95
C GLY A 36 -10.66 -3.62 1.00
N PHE A 37 -11.55 -2.77 0.50
CA PHE A 37 -11.42 -1.31 0.46
C PHE A 37 -10.21 -0.80 -0.33
N ASP A 38 -9.76 -1.54 -1.36
CA ASP A 38 -8.73 -1.05 -2.27
C ASP A 38 -9.29 -0.04 -3.28
N ARG A 39 -9.48 1.19 -2.79
CA ARG A 39 -10.06 2.33 -3.49
C ARG A 39 -9.61 3.67 -2.87
N ALA A 40 -9.81 4.75 -3.61
CA ALA A 40 -9.76 6.11 -3.09
C ALA A 40 -10.54 7.08 -3.95
N SER A 41 -11.07 8.12 -3.33
CA SER A 41 -11.80 9.22 -3.98
C SER A 41 -11.24 10.56 -3.55
N GLY A 42 -11.33 11.57 -4.42
CA GLY A 42 -10.84 12.91 -4.10
C GLY A 42 -11.36 14.01 -5.02
N ILE A 43 -11.04 15.24 -4.62
CA ILE A 43 -11.33 16.47 -5.36
C ILE A 43 -10.00 17.11 -5.76
N TYR A 44 -9.92 17.57 -7.00
CA TYR A 44 -8.71 18.06 -7.63
C TYR A 44 -8.95 19.42 -8.30
N ALA A 45 -7.92 20.25 -8.34
CA ALA A 45 -7.99 21.58 -8.90
C ALA A 45 -8.18 21.54 -10.43
N ALA A 46 -9.07 22.40 -10.94
CA ALA A 46 -9.40 22.46 -12.35
C ALA A 46 -8.23 22.87 -13.28
N ASN A 47 -7.29 23.65 -12.77
CA ASN A 47 -6.19 24.24 -13.55
C ASN A 47 -5.03 23.28 -13.80
N ASP A 48 -4.66 22.46 -12.83
CA ASP A 48 -3.44 21.64 -12.90
C ASP A 48 -3.56 20.23 -12.29
N GLY A 49 -4.78 19.85 -11.87
CA GLY A 49 -5.08 18.54 -11.31
C GLY A 49 -4.53 18.31 -9.91
N SER A 50 -4.03 19.35 -9.23
CA SER A 50 -3.52 19.21 -7.87
C SER A 50 -4.58 18.74 -6.89
N VAL A 51 -4.19 17.86 -5.96
CA VAL A 51 -5.11 17.32 -4.96
C VAL A 51 -5.52 18.41 -3.96
N ILE A 52 -6.84 18.58 -3.81
CA ILE A 52 -7.46 19.48 -2.82
C ILE A 52 -7.80 18.68 -1.56
N VAL A 53 -8.41 17.51 -1.75
CA VAL A 53 -8.73 16.58 -0.67
C VAL A 53 -8.76 15.16 -1.22
N GLN A 54 -8.30 14.22 -0.40
CA GLN A 54 -8.54 12.79 -0.60
C GLN A 54 -9.36 12.27 0.59
N GLY A 55 -10.28 11.33 0.34
CA GLY A 55 -11.06 10.69 1.37
C GLY A 55 -10.16 10.04 2.44
N PRO A 56 -10.44 10.23 3.74
CA PRO A 56 -9.59 9.72 4.83
C PRO A 56 -9.57 8.19 4.91
N ARG A 57 -10.56 7.52 4.30
CA ARG A 57 -10.63 6.06 4.19
C ARG A 57 -10.03 5.53 2.88
N GLY A 58 -9.54 6.40 2.00
CA GLY A 58 -8.87 6.01 0.75
C GLY A 58 -7.44 5.55 0.99
N LEU A 59 -6.90 4.73 0.07
CA LEU A 59 -5.53 4.24 0.20
C LEU A 59 -4.51 5.39 0.16
N PRO A 60 -3.55 5.42 1.12
CA PRO A 60 -2.49 6.42 1.14
C PRO A 60 -1.64 6.48 -0.13
N ASN A 61 -1.47 5.38 -0.86
CA ASN A 61 -0.70 5.40 -2.12
C ASN A 61 -1.28 6.38 -3.17
N PHE A 62 -2.59 6.63 -3.14
CA PHE A 62 -3.25 7.51 -4.09
C PHE A 62 -3.04 9.01 -3.83
N ILE A 63 -2.52 9.40 -2.65
CA ILE A 63 -2.41 10.82 -2.21
C ILE A 63 -1.61 11.68 -3.18
N CYS A 64 -0.61 11.08 -3.82
CA CYS A 64 0.27 11.75 -4.78
C CYS A 64 0.03 11.25 -6.21
N VAL A 65 -0.31 9.97 -6.38
CA VAL A 65 -0.50 9.37 -7.71
C VAL A 65 -1.69 10.02 -8.42
N MET A 66 -2.83 10.18 -7.76
CA MET A 66 -4.05 10.64 -8.43
C MET A 66 -3.93 12.04 -9.03
N GLN A 67 -3.26 12.98 -8.36
CA GLN A 67 -3.04 14.33 -8.93
C GLN A 67 -2.22 14.30 -10.23
N HIS A 68 -1.28 13.35 -10.36
CA HIS A 68 -0.52 13.18 -11.60
C HIS A 68 -1.42 12.60 -12.70
N THR A 69 -2.26 11.61 -12.38
CA THR A 69 -3.24 11.07 -13.32
C THR A 69 -4.21 12.15 -13.82
N VAL A 70 -4.77 12.95 -12.91
CA VAL A 70 -5.69 14.04 -13.26
C VAL A 70 -4.98 15.07 -14.14
N ARG A 71 -3.74 15.44 -13.80
CA ARG A 71 -2.93 16.35 -14.63
C ARG A 71 -2.69 15.81 -16.04
N SER A 72 -2.31 14.53 -16.16
CA SER A 72 -2.13 13.88 -17.47
C SER A 72 -3.43 13.83 -18.27
N THR A 73 -4.56 13.68 -17.61
CA THR A 73 -5.89 13.70 -18.24
C THR A 73 -6.26 15.10 -18.73
N ILE A 74 -6.01 16.14 -17.93
CA ILE A 74 -6.19 17.55 -18.33
C ILE A 74 -5.32 17.88 -19.55
N ALA A 75 -4.07 17.44 -19.56
CA ALA A 75 -3.17 17.66 -20.68
C ALA A 75 -3.60 16.90 -21.96
N HIS A 76 -4.34 15.79 -21.81
CA HIS A 76 -4.86 15.02 -22.93
C HIS A 76 -6.15 15.63 -23.51
N PHE A 77 -7.05 16.14 -22.67
CA PHE A 77 -8.34 16.70 -23.07
C PHE A 77 -8.40 18.22 -22.87
N ASN A 78 -8.10 18.96 -23.92
CA ASN A 78 -8.05 20.45 -23.89
C ASN A 78 -9.43 21.13 -23.85
N ALA A 79 -10.53 20.39 -24.02
CA ALA A 79 -11.89 20.93 -24.05
C ALA A 79 -12.87 19.95 -23.35
N PRO A 80 -12.80 19.82 -22.02
CA PRO A 80 -13.73 18.99 -21.28
C PRO A 80 -15.16 19.56 -21.40
N ALA A 81 -16.15 18.67 -21.49
CA ALA A 81 -17.56 19.05 -21.48
C ALA A 81 -18.25 18.58 -20.19
N GLU A 82 -19.32 19.27 -19.81
CA GLU A 82 -20.19 18.81 -18.72
C GLU A 82 -20.76 17.42 -19.04
N GLY A 83 -20.69 16.51 -18.07
CA GLY A 83 -21.12 15.12 -18.24
C GLY A 83 -20.07 14.19 -18.86
N ASP A 84 -18.89 14.68 -19.22
CA ASP A 84 -17.75 13.82 -19.56
C ASP A 84 -17.30 13.02 -18.32
N ILE A 85 -16.85 11.79 -18.54
CA ILE A 85 -16.10 10.98 -17.57
C ILE A 85 -14.99 10.26 -18.32
N TYR A 86 -13.76 10.40 -17.84
CA TYR A 86 -12.59 9.77 -18.43
C TYR A 86 -12.21 8.51 -17.65
N ILE A 87 -11.74 7.48 -18.34
CA ILE A 87 -11.14 6.26 -17.77
C ILE A 87 -9.66 6.20 -18.13
N VAL A 88 -8.82 5.79 -17.18
CA VAL A 88 -7.37 5.65 -17.35
C VAL A 88 -6.81 4.64 -16.34
N ASN A 89 -5.87 3.80 -16.76
CA ASN A 89 -5.08 2.96 -15.86
C ASN A 89 -3.58 2.95 -16.20
N ASP A 90 -3.16 3.76 -17.18
CA ASP A 90 -1.79 3.84 -17.64
C ASP A 90 -0.84 4.27 -16.49
N PRO A 91 0.08 3.41 -16.02
CA PRO A 91 0.90 3.69 -14.86
C PRO A 91 1.89 4.83 -15.12
N TYR A 92 2.33 5.03 -16.36
CA TYR A 92 3.31 6.08 -16.70
C TYR A 92 2.68 7.46 -16.86
N LEU A 93 1.34 7.54 -16.86
CA LEU A 93 0.59 8.79 -16.85
C LEU A 93 0.14 9.15 -15.43
N GLY A 94 1.03 8.91 -14.46
CA GLY A 94 0.78 9.23 -13.06
C GLY A 94 0.00 8.15 -12.30
N GLY A 95 0.07 6.88 -12.71
CA GLY A 95 -0.56 5.74 -12.04
C GLY A 95 0.42 4.95 -11.16
N THR A 96 0.14 3.66 -11.02
CA THR A 96 0.79 2.69 -10.12
C THR A 96 1.07 1.40 -10.89
N HIS A 97 0.02 0.63 -11.15
CA HIS A 97 -0.03 -0.54 -12.02
C HIS A 97 -1.39 -0.60 -12.73
N LEU A 98 -1.53 -1.50 -13.71
CA LEU A 98 -2.72 -1.56 -14.58
C LEU A 98 -4.04 -1.87 -13.86
N MET A 99 -3.99 -2.52 -12.69
CA MET A 99 -5.20 -2.90 -11.94
C MET A 99 -5.89 -1.70 -11.27
N ASP A 100 -5.17 -0.59 -11.06
CA ASP A 100 -5.72 0.60 -10.42
C ASP A 100 -6.38 1.49 -11.48
N VAL A 101 -7.64 1.17 -11.79
CA VAL A 101 -8.42 1.86 -12.82
C VAL A 101 -9.09 3.10 -12.24
N LYS A 102 -8.84 4.23 -12.87
CA LYS A 102 -9.23 5.55 -12.38
C LYS A 102 -10.31 6.14 -13.28
N LEU A 103 -11.35 6.71 -12.66
CA LEU A 103 -12.33 7.53 -13.33
C LEU A 103 -12.19 8.99 -12.92
N ILE A 104 -12.26 9.90 -13.89
CA ILE A 104 -12.04 11.34 -13.70
C ILE A 104 -13.19 12.11 -14.35
N ARG A 105 -13.88 12.95 -13.58
CA ARG A 105 -15.02 13.75 -14.03
C ARG A 105 -14.71 15.25 -13.90
N PRO A 106 -14.70 16.03 -14.99
CA PRO A 106 -14.75 17.49 -14.89
C PRO A 106 -16.06 17.91 -14.22
N PHE A 107 -15.95 18.74 -13.19
CA PHE A 107 -17.08 19.26 -12.44
C PHE A 107 -17.30 20.74 -12.78
N PHE A 108 -18.42 21.01 -13.44
CA PHE A 108 -18.86 22.36 -13.78
C PHE A 108 -19.83 22.90 -12.73
N TYR A 109 -19.64 24.16 -12.34
CA TYR A 109 -20.61 24.91 -11.55
C TYR A 109 -21.04 26.12 -12.38
N GLY A 110 -22.28 26.10 -12.87
CA GLY A 110 -22.70 26.97 -13.97
C GLY A 110 -21.84 26.72 -15.21
N ASN A 111 -21.30 27.79 -15.81
CA ASN A 111 -20.46 27.69 -17.02
C ASN A 111 -18.96 27.55 -16.72
N ARG A 112 -18.57 27.39 -15.45
CA ARG A 112 -17.16 27.33 -15.04
C ARG A 112 -16.78 25.91 -14.65
N LEU A 113 -15.69 25.40 -15.22
CA LEU A 113 -15.00 24.22 -14.72
C LEU A 113 -14.40 24.57 -13.35
N ALA A 114 -15.05 24.11 -12.28
CA ALA A 114 -14.69 24.48 -10.91
C ALA A 114 -13.63 23.52 -10.36
N PHE A 115 -13.81 22.21 -10.57
CA PHE A 115 -12.96 21.16 -10.02
C PHE A 115 -12.91 19.95 -10.96
N TYR A 116 -12.08 18.97 -10.62
CA TYR A 116 -12.22 17.59 -11.05
C TYR A 116 -12.56 16.71 -9.85
N LEU A 117 -13.45 15.75 -10.05
CA LEU A 117 -13.66 14.62 -9.14
C LEU A 117 -12.95 13.42 -9.73
N ALA A 118 -12.25 12.65 -8.91
CA ALA A 118 -11.68 11.39 -9.38
C ALA A 118 -11.75 10.30 -8.31
N ASN A 119 -11.90 9.07 -8.77
CA ASN A 119 -11.74 7.89 -7.94
C ASN A 119 -10.84 6.85 -8.62
N SER A 120 -10.28 5.97 -7.80
CA SER A 120 -9.53 4.78 -8.21
C SER A 120 -10.16 3.57 -7.54
N GLY A 121 -10.25 2.47 -8.26
CA GLY A 121 -10.63 1.18 -7.71
C GLY A 121 -9.71 0.09 -8.27
N HIS A 122 -9.25 -0.80 -7.39
CA HIS A 122 -8.45 -1.94 -7.82
C HIS A 122 -9.35 -3.01 -8.43
N TRP A 123 -9.18 -3.25 -9.72
CA TRP A 123 -9.88 -4.32 -10.41
C TRP A 123 -9.08 -5.62 -10.26
N PRO A 124 -9.65 -6.73 -9.77
CA PRO A 124 -8.94 -8.00 -9.64
C PRO A 124 -8.40 -8.57 -10.95
N ASP A 125 -8.90 -8.14 -12.11
CA ASP A 125 -8.41 -8.60 -13.41
C ASP A 125 -8.50 -7.50 -14.47
N ILE A 126 -7.42 -7.32 -15.23
CA ILE A 126 -7.35 -6.42 -16.39
C ILE A 126 -6.85 -7.16 -17.64
N GLY A 127 -7.02 -8.49 -17.66
CA GLY A 127 -6.43 -9.37 -18.66
C GLY A 127 -4.96 -9.69 -18.39
N GLY A 128 -4.16 -9.73 -19.44
CA GLY A 128 -2.73 -10.01 -19.35
C GLY A 128 -2.40 -11.50 -19.23
N ARG A 129 -1.14 -11.80 -18.92
CA ARG A 129 -0.57 -13.16 -18.94
C ARG A 129 -1.14 -14.08 -17.86
N VAL A 130 -1.48 -13.53 -16.69
CA VAL A 130 -1.91 -14.31 -15.51
C VAL A 130 -3.20 -13.75 -14.93
N PRO A 131 -4.05 -14.57 -14.30
CA PRO A 131 -5.19 -14.06 -13.54
C PRO A 131 -4.69 -13.15 -12.43
N GLY A 132 -5.37 -12.03 -12.18
CA GLY A 132 -4.94 -11.09 -11.15
C GLY A 132 -4.08 -9.93 -11.62
N GLY A 133 -3.49 -10.00 -12.83
CA GLY A 133 -2.58 -8.98 -13.38
C GLY A 133 -1.18 -8.93 -12.74
N PHE A 134 -0.93 -9.62 -11.63
CA PHE A 134 0.38 -9.69 -10.97
C PHE A 134 1.30 -10.74 -11.61
N SER A 135 1.78 -10.47 -12.82
CA SER A 135 2.72 -11.35 -13.52
C SER A 135 4.14 -11.18 -12.99
N THR A 136 4.67 -12.22 -12.34
CA THR A 136 6.02 -12.19 -11.72
C THR A 136 7.15 -12.32 -12.74
N LYS A 137 6.85 -12.76 -13.96
CA LYS A 137 7.82 -12.96 -15.04
C LYS A 137 7.60 -12.01 -16.22
N ALA A 138 6.75 -11.00 -16.06
CA ALA A 138 6.59 -9.97 -17.08
C ALA A 138 7.92 -9.26 -17.32
N THR A 139 8.28 -9.09 -18.59
CA THR A 139 9.43 -8.28 -19.04
C THR A 139 9.01 -7.00 -19.75
N GLU A 140 7.70 -6.85 -19.98
CA GLU A 140 7.08 -5.72 -20.66
C GLU A 140 5.68 -5.48 -20.07
N VAL A 141 5.26 -4.22 -19.93
CA VAL A 141 3.94 -3.84 -19.40
C VAL A 141 2.78 -4.44 -20.21
N PHE A 142 2.98 -4.73 -21.50
CA PHE A 142 1.96 -5.36 -22.35
C PHE A 142 1.60 -6.78 -21.91
N GLN A 143 2.49 -7.46 -21.18
CA GLN A 143 2.24 -8.77 -20.61
C GLN A 143 1.39 -8.70 -19.33
N GLU A 144 1.28 -7.51 -18.72
CA GLU A 144 0.57 -7.28 -17.45
C GLU A 144 -0.93 -7.05 -17.66
N GLY A 145 -1.36 -6.67 -18.87
CA GLY A 145 -2.77 -6.57 -19.23
C GLY A 145 -3.13 -5.35 -20.07
N LEU A 146 -4.43 -5.05 -20.11
CA LEU A 146 -4.98 -3.94 -20.89
C LEU A 146 -4.53 -2.60 -20.29
N ARG A 147 -3.78 -1.84 -21.08
CA ARG A 147 -3.32 -0.48 -20.75
C ARG A 147 -4.16 0.55 -21.49
N LEU A 148 -4.88 1.35 -20.72
CA LEU A 148 -5.81 2.38 -21.16
C LEU A 148 -5.15 3.76 -20.99
N PRO A 149 -4.88 4.49 -22.08
CA PRO A 149 -4.62 5.93 -21.97
C PRO A 149 -5.90 6.64 -21.49
N PRO A 150 -5.88 7.96 -21.25
CA PRO A 150 -7.10 8.72 -20.99
C PRO A 150 -8.09 8.55 -22.15
N LEU A 151 -9.23 7.91 -21.90
CA LEU A 151 -10.31 7.69 -22.86
C LEU A 151 -11.62 8.26 -22.32
N LYS A 152 -12.51 8.73 -23.19
CA LYS A 152 -13.88 9.10 -22.81
C LYS A 152 -14.71 7.84 -22.55
N LEU A 153 -14.99 7.56 -21.27
CA LEU A 153 -15.96 6.56 -20.85
C LEU A 153 -17.39 7.12 -21.02
N MET A 154 -17.59 8.38 -20.64
CA MET A 154 -18.83 9.13 -20.91
C MET A 154 -18.48 10.35 -21.75
N ASP A 155 -19.27 10.59 -22.80
CA ASP A 155 -19.19 11.78 -23.65
C ASP A 155 -20.48 12.59 -23.48
N ALA A 156 -20.38 13.74 -22.80
CA ALA A 156 -21.50 14.61 -22.46
C ALA A 156 -22.72 13.84 -21.91
N GLY A 157 -22.48 12.95 -20.93
CA GLY A 157 -23.53 12.17 -20.27
C GLY A 157 -23.98 10.91 -21.00
N ARG A 158 -23.40 10.58 -22.17
CA ARG A 158 -23.66 9.33 -22.89
C ARG A 158 -22.51 8.34 -22.74
N LEU A 159 -22.82 7.09 -22.38
CA LEU A 159 -21.81 6.03 -22.26
C LEU A 159 -21.21 5.70 -23.62
N ASN A 160 -19.88 5.65 -23.68
CA ASN A 160 -19.15 5.16 -24.84
C ASN A 160 -19.10 3.63 -24.79
N GLN A 161 -20.08 2.98 -25.42
CA GLN A 161 -20.21 1.53 -25.41
C GLN A 161 -18.99 0.84 -26.05
N GLU A 162 -18.37 1.43 -27.07
CA GLU A 162 -17.21 0.82 -27.74
C GLU A 162 -16.01 0.67 -26.80
N VAL A 163 -15.76 1.67 -25.95
CA VAL A 163 -14.70 1.62 -24.92
C VAL A 163 -15.01 0.53 -23.90
N VAL A 164 -16.26 0.45 -23.44
CA VAL A 164 -16.70 -0.58 -22.49
C VAL A 164 -16.55 -1.97 -23.11
N ASP A 165 -16.98 -2.17 -24.36
CA ASP A 165 -16.90 -3.45 -25.04
C ASP A 165 -15.44 -3.89 -25.19
N VAL A 166 -14.53 -2.99 -25.60
CA VAL A 166 -13.09 -3.31 -25.68
C VAL A 166 -12.56 -3.76 -24.32
N ILE A 167 -12.90 -3.08 -23.24
CA ILE A 167 -12.48 -3.46 -21.89
C ILE A 167 -13.03 -4.83 -21.51
N LEU A 168 -14.34 -5.03 -21.63
CA LEU A 168 -15.03 -6.26 -21.19
C LEU A 168 -14.61 -7.49 -21.99
N HIS A 169 -14.17 -7.35 -23.25
CA HIS A 169 -13.64 -8.46 -24.05
C HIS A 169 -12.20 -8.85 -23.67
N ASN A 170 -11.48 -8.01 -22.92
CA ASN A 170 -10.08 -8.24 -22.55
C ASN A 170 -9.88 -8.62 -21.08
N VAL A 171 -10.95 -8.85 -20.33
CA VAL A 171 -10.92 -9.20 -18.90
C VAL A 171 -11.60 -10.54 -18.65
N ARG A 172 -11.13 -11.28 -17.64
CA ARG A 172 -11.60 -12.65 -17.36
C ARG A 172 -12.98 -12.71 -16.68
N VAL A 173 -13.35 -11.67 -15.93
CA VAL A 173 -14.60 -11.57 -15.15
C VAL A 173 -15.43 -10.33 -15.53
N PRO A 174 -15.95 -10.25 -16.78
CA PRO A 174 -16.54 -9.03 -17.32
C PRO A 174 -17.79 -8.55 -16.56
N GLY A 175 -18.61 -9.46 -16.04
CA GLY A 175 -19.81 -9.10 -15.27
C GLY A 175 -19.49 -8.30 -14.01
N GLU A 176 -18.42 -8.65 -13.31
CA GLU A 176 -17.95 -7.86 -12.16
C GLU A 176 -17.34 -6.53 -12.59
N ARG A 177 -16.57 -6.51 -13.70
CA ARG A 177 -15.96 -5.27 -14.20
C ARG A 177 -17.03 -4.24 -14.60
N GLN A 178 -18.11 -4.69 -15.23
CA GLN A 178 -19.24 -3.83 -15.57
C GLN A 178 -19.88 -3.22 -14.31
N GLY A 179 -20.09 -4.03 -13.26
CA GLY A 179 -20.58 -3.57 -11.97
C GLY A 179 -19.66 -2.53 -11.31
N ASP A 180 -18.34 -2.76 -11.33
CA ASP A 180 -17.36 -1.85 -10.75
C ASP A 180 -17.27 -0.52 -11.52
N ILE A 181 -17.39 -0.54 -12.86
CA ILE A 181 -17.50 0.70 -13.68
C ILE A 181 -18.73 1.51 -13.25
N ILE A 182 -19.88 0.86 -13.11
CA ILE A 182 -21.12 1.51 -12.69
C ILE A 182 -20.95 2.11 -11.29
N ALA A 183 -20.33 1.38 -10.36
CA ALA A 183 -20.06 1.85 -9.00
C ALA A 183 -19.15 3.09 -8.99
N GLN A 184 -18.08 3.10 -9.79
CA GLN A 184 -17.18 4.25 -9.90
C GLN A 184 -17.89 5.47 -10.51
N VAL A 185 -18.73 5.29 -11.54
CA VAL A 185 -19.53 6.39 -12.11
C VAL A 185 -20.54 6.93 -11.10
N ALA A 186 -21.24 6.05 -10.38
CA ALA A 186 -22.21 6.44 -9.35
C ALA A 186 -21.56 7.25 -8.21
N SER A 187 -20.37 6.81 -7.76
CA SER A 187 -19.54 7.53 -6.79
C SER A 187 -19.20 8.95 -7.26
N LEU A 188 -18.77 9.12 -8.51
CA LEU A 188 -18.47 10.45 -9.07
C LEU A 188 -19.72 11.35 -9.17
N ASN A 189 -20.87 10.78 -9.53
CA ASN A 189 -22.12 11.52 -9.60
C ASN A 189 -22.57 12.00 -8.22
N LEU A 190 -22.48 11.16 -7.18
CA LEU A 190 -22.76 11.58 -5.80
C LEU A 190 -21.82 12.72 -5.37
N GLY A 191 -20.53 12.60 -5.67
CA GLY A 191 -19.55 13.65 -5.38
C GLY A 191 -19.93 14.99 -6.03
N ALA A 192 -20.40 14.96 -7.28
CA ALA A 192 -20.85 16.15 -7.99
C ALA A 192 -22.09 16.78 -7.31
N ASP A 193 -23.09 15.97 -6.95
CA ASP A 193 -24.30 16.45 -6.28
C ASP A 193 -23.97 17.12 -4.93
N ARG A 194 -23.07 16.51 -4.16
CA ARG A 194 -22.66 17.04 -2.85
C ARG A 194 -21.81 18.31 -2.97
N LEU A 195 -20.96 18.39 -3.99
CA LEU A 195 -20.14 19.57 -4.25
C LEU A 195 -21.01 20.74 -4.73
N THR A 196 -22.01 20.50 -5.56
CA THR A 196 -23.05 21.49 -5.92
C THR A 196 -23.74 22.02 -4.67
N ALA A 197 -24.23 21.14 -3.79
CA ALA A 197 -24.89 21.56 -2.55
C ALA A 197 -23.98 22.39 -1.62
N LEU A 198 -22.68 22.09 -1.58
CA LEU A 198 -21.70 22.88 -0.82
C LEU A 198 -21.54 24.28 -1.42
N LEU A 199 -21.40 24.38 -2.75
CA LEU A 199 -21.23 25.63 -3.48
C LEU A 199 -22.50 26.51 -3.43
N ASP A 200 -23.68 25.90 -3.56
CA ASP A 200 -24.97 26.60 -3.42
C ASP A 200 -25.12 27.23 -2.03
N ARG A 201 -24.67 26.51 -0.99
CA ARG A 201 -24.83 26.94 0.41
C ARG A 201 -23.86 28.04 0.83
N TYR A 202 -22.58 27.91 0.48
CA TYR A 202 -21.53 28.81 0.96
C TYR A 202 -21.04 29.81 -0.10
N GLY A 203 -21.42 29.62 -1.35
CA GLY A 203 -20.96 30.43 -2.47
C GLY A 203 -19.59 30.00 -2.97
N GLU A 204 -19.43 30.10 -4.29
CA GLU A 204 -18.22 29.70 -5.00
C GLU A 204 -16.96 30.40 -4.45
N THR A 205 -16.98 31.73 -4.32
CA THR A 205 -15.84 32.52 -3.86
C THR A 205 -15.32 32.03 -2.51
N THR A 206 -16.21 31.81 -1.54
CA THR A 206 -15.82 31.38 -0.19
C THR A 206 -15.22 29.96 -0.20
N VAL A 207 -15.78 29.04 -0.98
CA VAL A 207 -15.23 27.68 -1.09
C VAL A 207 -13.83 27.69 -1.72
N PHE A 208 -13.60 28.47 -2.79
CA PHE A 208 -12.27 28.59 -3.39
C PHE A 208 -11.25 29.26 -2.45
N GLU A 209 -11.66 30.28 -1.69
CA GLU A 209 -10.80 30.88 -0.67
C GLU A 209 -10.41 29.86 0.41
N VAL A 210 -11.36 29.01 0.83
CA VAL A 210 -11.07 27.92 1.79
C VAL A 210 -10.06 26.94 1.22
N VAL A 211 -10.26 26.47 -0.02
CA VAL A 211 -9.32 25.55 -0.68
C VAL A 211 -7.90 26.12 -0.68
N ARG A 212 -7.76 27.40 -1.05
CA ARG A 212 -6.46 28.10 -1.04
C ARG A 212 -5.87 28.18 0.37
N GLU A 213 -6.68 28.52 1.38
CA GLU A 213 -6.21 28.61 2.77
C GLU A 213 -5.78 27.24 3.32
N LEU A 214 -6.48 26.15 2.95
CA LEU A 214 -6.11 24.78 3.32
C LEU A 214 -4.76 24.36 2.72
N GLU A 215 -4.48 24.75 1.49
CA GLU A 215 -3.18 24.52 0.84
C GLU A 215 -2.06 25.28 1.56
N LEU A 216 -2.25 26.57 1.86
CA LEU A 216 -1.26 27.37 2.58
C LEU A 216 -0.98 26.83 3.98
N ARG A 217 -2.02 26.36 4.67
CA ARG A 217 -1.88 25.80 6.03
C ARG A 217 -1.18 24.46 6.05
N SER A 218 -1.47 23.57 5.11
CA SER A 218 -0.81 22.27 5.03
C SER A 218 0.69 22.44 4.73
N GLU A 219 1.06 23.35 3.83
CA GLU A 219 2.46 23.68 3.56
C GLU A 219 3.16 24.20 4.81
N LYS A 220 2.58 25.23 5.45
CA LYS A 220 3.14 25.82 6.66
C LYS A 220 3.32 24.78 7.78
N MET A 221 2.36 23.86 7.90
CA MET A 221 2.38 22.81 8.91
C MET A 221 3.46 21.77 8.62
N MET A 222 3.58 21.32 7.37
CA MET A 222 4.64 20.40 6.96
C MET A 222 6.02 21.02 7.15
N ARG A 223 6.23 22.26 6.69
CA ARG A 223 7.48 23.02 6.90
C ARG A 223 7.84 23.11 8.39
N LYS A 224 6.85 23.41 9.24
CA LYS A 224 7.05 23.44 10.70
C LYS A 224 7.51 22.09 11.26
N HIS A 225 6.93 20.99 10.80
CA HIS A 225 7.39 19.65 11.21
C HIS A 225 8.80 19.35 10.72
N ILE A 226 9.13 19.74 9.49
CA ILE A 226 10.48 19.59 8.92
C ILE A 226 11.51 20.33 9.76
N THR A 227 11.22 21.57 10.22
CA THR A 227 12.16 22.32 11.10
C THR A 227 12.46 21.66 12.45
N ALA A 228 11.66 20.66 12.85
CA ALA A 228 11.94 19.87 14.06
C ALA A 228 12.89 18.69 13.80
N ILE A 229 13.18 18.38 12.54
CA ILE A 229 14.19 17.42 12.13
C ILE A 229 15.53 18.17 12.09
N PRO A 230 16.61 17.66 12.70
CA PRO A 230 17.90 18.34 12.64
C PRO A 230 18.41 18.40 11.19
N ASP A 231 18.92 19.57 10.80
CA ASP A 231 19.59 19.75 9.51
C ASP A 231 20.74 18.75 9.36
N GLY A 232 20.84 18.15 8.17
CA GLY A 232 21.84 17.11 7.94
C GLY A 232 21.52 16.22 6.76
N ARG A 233 22.41 15.25 6.55
CA ARG A 233 22.26 14.19 5.55
C ARG A 233 22.08 12.86 6.25
N TYR A 234 21.06 12.12 5.85
CA TYR A 234 20.70 10.82 6.42
C TYR A 234 20.57 9.84 5.27
N ALA A 235 21.36 8.77 5.31
CA ALA A 235 21.36 7.75 4.26
C ALA A 235 20.84 6.41 4.79
N PHE A 236 20.12 5.67 3.97
CA PHE A 236 19.68 4.32 4.31
C PHE A 236 19.61 3.43 3.07
N ASP A 237 20.04 2.18 3.24
CA ASP A 237 20.04 1.16 2.20
C ASP A 237 18.95 0.12 2.47
N GLU A 238 18.16 -0.15 1.46
CA GLU A 238 17.14 -1.19 1.47
C GLU A 238 17.21 -2.05 0.21
N TYR A 239 16.72 -3.28 0.30
CA TYR A 239 16.90 -4.29 -0.75
C TYR A 239 15.63 -5.08 -1.03
N MET A 240 15.20 -5.10 -2.28
CA MET A 240 14.23 -6.08 -2.75
C MET A 240 14.92 -7.41 -3.03
N ASP A 241 14.22 -8.51 -2.80
CA ASP A 241 14.79 -9.85 -2.93
C ASP A 241 15.28 -10.16 -4.35
N SER A 242 14.47 -9.80 -5.35
CA SER A 242 14.72 -10.03 -6.79
C SER A 242 13.60 -9.39 -7.60
N ASP A 243 13.79 -9.19 -8.91
CA ASP A 243 12.74 -8.67 -9.78
C ASP A 243 11.72 -9.71 -10.26
N GLY A 244 11.88 -11.00 -9.91
CA GLY A 244 11.01 -12.11 -10.33
C GLY A 244 11.45 -12.82 -11.61
N VAL A 245 12.41 -12.24 -12.35
CA VAL A 245 13.02 -12.82 -13.56
C VAL A 245 14.48 -13.18 -13.28
N ASP A 246 15.24 -12.25 -12.74
CA ASP A 246 16.64 -12.39 -12.35
C ASP A 246 16.74 -12.48 -10.81
N TRP A 247 17.50 -13.46 -10.29
CA TRP A 247 17.68 -13.65 -8.83
C TRP A 247 18.58 -12.59 -8.15
N LYS A 248 18.86 -11.48 -8.83
CA LYS A 248 19.68 -10.39 -8.32
C LYS A 248 18.83 -9.46 -7.46
N PRO A 249 19.29 -9.08 -6.25
CA PRO A 249 18.57 -8.10 -5.45
C PRO A 249 18.56 -6.72 -6.13
N LEU A 250 17.49 -5.95 -5.88
CA LEU A 250 17.38 -4.56 -6.29
C LEU A 250 17.68 -3.67 -5.08
N HIS A 251 18.66 -2.81 -5.21
CA HIS A 251 19.12 -1.92 -4.15
C HIS A 251 18.47 -0.55 -4.28
N ILE A 252 17.87 -0.06 -3.20
CA ILE A 252 17.41 1.31 -3.02
C ILE A 252 18.40 1.99 -2.08
N HIS A 253 19.10 2.99 -2.62
CA HIS A 253 19.93 3.90 -1.83
C HIS A 253 19.18 5.22 -1.69
N LEU A 254 18.78 5.57 -0.47
CA LEU A 254 18.14 6.85 -0.17
C LEU A 254 19.12 7.75 0.56
N GLU A 255 19.38 8.94 0.02
CA GLU A 255 20.02 10.05 0.74
C GLU A 255 18.98 11.17 0.93
N MET A 256 18.66 11.45 2.20
CA MET A 256 17.76 12.53 2.60
C MET A 256 18.58 13.70 3.15
N THR A 257 18.45 14.88 2.52
CA THR A 257 19.01 16.12 3.05
C THR A 257 17.90 16.98 3.63
N VAL A 258 18.03 17.35 4.90
CA VAL A 258 17.18 18.34 5.58
C VAL A 258 17.95 19.66 5.67
N ASP A 259 17.35 20.73 5.17
CA ASP A 259 17.90 22.09 5.19
C ASP A 259 16.80 23.09 5.58
N GLY A 260 16.80 23.48 6.85
CA GLY A 260 15.82 24.38 7.44
C GLY A 260 14.42 23.79 7.44
N ASP A 261 13.60 24.20 6.48
CA ASP A 261 12.19 23.81 6.37
C ASP A 261 11.87 22.97 5.13
N SER A 262 12.92 22.53 4.43
CA SER A 262 12.82 21.80 3.16
C SER A 262 13.58 20.48 3.21
N VAL A 263 13.12 19.51 2.42
CA VAL A 263 13.71 18.17 2.32
C VAL A 263 14.06 17.88 0.86
N HIS A 264 15.30 17.46 0.62
CA HIS A 264 15.73 16.90 -0.66
C HIS A 264 15.92 15.39 -0.54
N ILE A 265 15.38 14.64 -1.50
CA ILE A 265 15.45 13.18 -1.55
C ILE A 265 16.22 12.78 -2.80
N ASP A 266 17.37 12.15 -2.61
CA ASP A 266 18.16 11.58 -3.69
C ASP A 266 18.05 10.05 -3.68
N LEU A 267 17.69 9.51 -4.85
CA LEU A 267 17.57 8.08 -5.11
C LEU A 267 18.43 7.66 -6.32
N SER A 268 19.35 8.52 -6.79
CA SER A 268 20.11 8.29 -8.03
C SER A 268 21.08 7.11 -7.99
N ASP A 269 21.54 6.75 -6.80
CA ASP A 269 22.46 5.62 -6.58
C ASP A 269 21.74 4.28 -6.40
N SER A 270 20.42 4.27 -6.61
CA SER A 270 19.62 3.03 -6.65
C SER A 270 19.94 2.19 -7.89
N SER A 271 19.55 0.92 -7.87
CA SER A 271 19.77 -0.01 -8.98
C SER A 271 19.20 0.49 -10.31
N PRO A 272 19.81 0.12 -11.45
CA PRO A 272 19.25 0.43 -12.76
C PRO A 272 17.89 -0.26 -12.96
N ALA A 273 17.12 0.21 -13.94
CA ALA A 273 15.84 -0.41 -14.30
C ALA A 273 15.96 -1.93 -14.47
N CYS A 274 15.05 -2.67 -13.83
CA CYS A 274 15.06 -4.13 -13.81
C CYS A 274 14.25 -4.71 -14.98
N ARG A 275 14.40 -6.01 -15.23
CA ARG A 275 13.70 -6.69 -16.33
C ARG A 275 12.29 -7.07 -15.88
N GLY A 276 12.17 -7.60 -14.68
CA GLY A 276 10.92 -8.04 -14.08
C GLY A 276 9.99 -6.91 -13.63
N PRO A 277 8.79 -7.24 -13.14
CA PRO A 277 7.71 -6.30 -12.80
C PRO A 277 7.94 -5.41 -11.58
N LEU A 278 9.13 -5.46 -10.98
CA LEU A 278 9.47 -4.68 -9.79
C LEU A 278 10.06 -3.31 -10.13
N ASN A 279 9.67 -2.70 -11.26
CA ASN A 279 9.96 -1.30 -11.52
C ASN A 279 8.87 -0.41 -10.90
N SER A 280 9.22 0.82 -10.54
CA SER A 280 8.30 1.84 -10.03
C SER A 280 8.27 3.06 -10.96
N VAL A 281 7.08 3.64 -11.15
CA VAL A 281 6.90 4.90 -11.86
C VAL A 281 7.15 6.09 -10.92
N LEU A 282 7.59 7.21 -11.48
CA LEU A 282 7.99 8.41 -10.73
C LEU A 282 6.92 8.85 -9.70
N SER A 283 5.64 8.88 -10.09
CA SER A 283 4.54 9.30 -9.23
C SER A 283 4.40 8.41 -7.99
N THR A 284 4.57 7.10 -8.15
CA THR A 284 4.48 6.14 -7.03
C THR A 284 5.73 6.20 -6.16
N THR A 285 6.91 6.40 -6.76
CA THR A 285 8.15 6.59 -6.00
C THR A 285 8.07 7.81 -5.08
N MET A 286 7.57 8.93 -5.59
CA MET A 286 7.30 10.12 -4.78
C MET A 286 6.22 9.87 -3.73
N ALA A 287 5.16 9.11 -4.07
CA ALA A 287 4.10 8.75 -3.12
C ALA A 287 4.66 7.99 -1.91
N GLY A 288 5.54 7.02 -2.11
CA GLY A 288 6.19 6.28 -1.02
C GLY A 288 6.90 7.20 -0.02
N VAL A 289 7.61 8.21 -0.52
CA VAL A 289 8.25 9.21 0.35
C VAL A 289 7.22 10.01 1.13
N PHE A 290 6.19 10.55 0.46
CA PHE A 290 5.16 11.34 1.14
C PHE A 290 4.39 10.54 2.19
N ILE A 291 4.09 9.27 1.90
CA ILE A 291 3.44 8.35 2.85
C ILE A 291 4.32 8.15 4.08
N ALA A 292 5.62 7.94 3.92
CA ALA A 292 6.53 7.79 5.04
C ALA A 292 6.54 9.04 5.94
N PHE A 293 6.62 10.24 5.36
CA PHE A 293 6.53 11.49 6.13
C PHE A 293 5.18 11.64 6.85
N LYS A 294 4.09 11.20 6.22
CA LYS A 294 2.75 11.19 6.85
C LYS A 294 2.65 10.24 8.05
N HIS A 295 3.47 9.19 8.14
CA HIS A 295 3.54 8.35 9.34
C HIS A 295 4.19 9.09 10.54
N PHE A 296 5.14 9.99 10.27
CA PHE A 296 5.71 10.85 11.31
C PHE A 296 4.84 12.07 11.65
N PHE A 297 4.14 12.60 10.64
CA PHE A 297 3.35 13.83 10.72
C PHE A 297 1.89 13.59 10.30
N PRO A 298 1.14 12.76 11.05
CA PRO A 298 -0.22 12.34 10.68
C PRO A 298 -1.23 13.50 10.70
N ASP A 299 -0.93 14.57 11.43
CA ASP A 299 -1.75 15.77 11.61
C ASP A 299 -1.76 16.73 10.41
N VAL A 300 -0.78 16.64 9.50
CA VAL A 300 -0.74 17.46 8.27
C VAL A 300 -1.86 17.06 7.31
N LEU A 301 -2.63 18.02 6.79
CA LEU A 301 -3.68 17.73 5.81
C LEU A 301 -3.09 17.28 4.47
N ILE A 302 -3.75 16.30 3.84
CA ILE A 302 -3.37 15.79 2.53
C ILE A 302 -3.99 16.69 1.46
N ASN A 303 -3.18 17.60 0.96
CA ASN A 303 -3.42 18.39 -0.25
C ASN A 303 -2.06 18.79 -0.84
N ARG A 304 -2.04 19.46 -1.99
CA ARG A 304 -0.78 19.85 -2.66
C ARG A 304 0.22 20.56 -1.76
N GLY A 305 -0.23 21.44 -0.86
CA GLY A 305 0.65 22.26 -0.03
C GLY A 305 1.61 21.42 0.81
N CYS A 306 1.20 20.23 1.27
CA CYS A 306 2.07 19.35 2.06
C CYS A 306 3.24 18.76 1.27
N PHE A 307 3.22 18.84 -0.07
CA PHE A 307 4.29 18.34 -0.95
C PHE A 307 5.30 19.43 -1.35
N ASN A 308 4.94 20.71 -1.24
CA ASN A 308 5.77 21.85 -1.64
C ASN A 308 7.17 21.91 -0.99
N PRO A 309 7.38 21.44 0.26
CA PRO A 309 8.71 21.47 0.89
C PRO A 309 9.69 20.40 0.37
N PHE A 310 9.26 19.53 -0.54
CA PHE A 310 10.05 18.40 -1.00
C PHE A 310 10.62 18.64 -2.40
N SER A 311 11.86 18.21 -2.60
CA SER A 311 12.50 18.14 -3.91
C SER A 311 13.14 16.77 -4.09
N PHE A 312 13.31 16.34 -5.34
CA PHE A 312 13.67 14.96 -5.67
C PHE A 312 14.75 14.90 -6.76
N ASN A 313 15.70 13.98 -6.60
CA ASN A 313 16.57 13.47 -7.65
C ASN A 313 16.26 11.98 -7.87
N ILE A 314 15.41 11.70 -8.87
CA ILE A 314 14.99 10.34 -9.22
C ILE A 314 15.19 10.15 -10.74
N PRO A 315 16.41 9.84 -11.19
CA PRO A 315 16.71 9.76 -12.60
C PRO A 315 16.05 8.52 -13.23
N SER A 316 15.62 8.64 -14.48
CA SER A 316 15.00 7.56 -15.28
C SER A 316 15.95 6.40 -15.59
N THR A 317 17.21 6.49 -15.17
CA THR A 317 18.21 5.41 -15.25
C THR A 317 18.00 4.34 -14.17
N THR A 318 17.27 4.65 -13.10
CA THR A 318 16.99 3.73 -11.98
C THR A 318 15.67 3.00 -12.16
N PHE A 319 15.49 1.89 -11.46
CA PHE A 319 14.21 1.16 -11.43
C PHE A 319 13.07 1.93 -10.72
N LEU A 320 13.38 3.07 -10.11
CA LEU A 320 12.44 3.92 -9.37
C LEU A 320 11.81 5.02 -10.25
N HIS A 321 12.21 5.11 -11.52
CA HIS A 321 11.59 5.97 -12.52
C HIS A 321 11.50 5.23 -13.85
N ALA A 322 10.65 4.20 -13.85
CA ALA A 322 10.34 3.38 -15.00
C ALA A 322 9.66 4.18 -16.11
N VAL A 323 10.07 3.91 -17.34
CA VAL A 323 9.42 4.39 -18.57
C VAL A 323 8.95 3.21 -19.41
N PRO A 324 7.96 3.38 -20.30
CA PRO A 324 7.54 2.31 -21.20
C PRO A 324 8.73 1.72 -21.99
N PRO A 325 8.76 0.40 -22.24
CA PRO A 325 7.72 -0.60 -21.98
C PRO A 325 7.90 -1.39 -20.67
N ARG A 326 8.62 -0.86 -19.66
CA ARG A 326 9.00 -1.64 -18.46
C ARG A 326 7.80 -2.12 -17.62
N PRO A 327 7.72 -3.39 -17.21
CA PRO A 327 6.63 -3.92 -16.39
C PRO A 327 6.68 -3.33 -14.96
N VAL A 328 5.51 -3.09 -14.36
CA VAL A 328 5.33 -2.34 -13.10
C VAL A 328 4.27 -2.95 -12.17
N SER A 329 3.86 -4.22 -12.33
CA SER A 329 2.80 -4.81 -11.49
C SER A 329 3.15 -4.81 -9.99
N GLY A 330 4.44 -4.84 -9.64
CA GLY A 330 4.92 -4.74 -8.26
C GLY A 330 5.18 -3.32 -7.76
N CYS A 331 4.92 -2.29 -8.57
CA CYS A 331 5.24 -0.89 -8.28
C CYS A 331 4.64 -0.39 -6.97
N ALA A 332 3.31 -0.48 -6.81
CA ALA A 332 2.64 -0.06 -5.59
C ALA A 332 2.89 -1.03 -4.43
N ALA A 333 2.64 -2.31 -4.65
CA ALA A 333 2.63 -3.29 -3.58
C ALA A 333 3.99 -3.57 -2.95
N GLU A 334 5.06 -3.60 -3.74
CA GLU A 334 6.37 -4.07 -3.25
C GLU A 334 7.41 -2.94 -3.25
N VAL A 335 7.57 -2.25 -4.38
CA VAL A 335 8.62 -1.22 -4.52
C VAL A 335 8.31 0.02 -3.67
N CYS A 336 7.06 0.51 -3.70
CA CYS A 336 6.64 1.66 -2.90
C CYS A 336 6.82 1.41 -1.39
N GLN A 337 6.49 0.21 -0.91
CA GLN A 337 6.76 -0.18 0.48
C GLN A 337 8.23 -0.12 0.81
N ARG A 338 9.10 -0.61 -0.09
CA ARG A 338 10.54 -0.56 0.15
C ARG A 338 11.11 0.86 0.21
N ILE A 339 10.53 1.78 -0.56
CA ILE A 339 10.86 3.21 -0.48
C ILE A 339 10.42 3.79 0.87
N ILE A 340 9.21 3.46 1.34
CA ILE A 340 8.73 3.86 2.67
C ILE A 340 9.72 3.37 3.73
N ASP A 341 10.11 2.11 3.67
CA ASP A 341 11.03 1.49 4.61
C ASP A 341 12.40 2.20 4.63
N ALA A 342 12.92 2.61 3.47
CA ALA A 342 14.16 3.38 3.37
C ALA A 342 14.04 4.76 4.04
N VAL A 343 12.91 5.46 3.84
CA VAL A 343 12.64 6.74 4.52
C VAL A 343 12.48 6.55 6.03
N LEU A 344 11.78 5.51 6.49
CA LEU A 344 11.67 5.18 7.92
C LEU A 344 13.05 4.93 8.53
N GLY A 345 13.92 4.20 7.81
CA GLY A 345 15.31 3.95 8.20
C GLY A 345 16.14 5.23 8.33
N ALA A 346 16.09 6.13 7.34
CA ALA A 346 16.77 7.43 7.41
C ALA A 346 16.22 8.33 8.52
N MET A 347 14.89 8.40 8.67
CA MET A 347 14.24 9.16 9.74
C MET A 347 14.54 8.60 11.13
N SER A 348 14.83 7.30 11.26
CA SER A 348 15.25 6.72 12.54
C SER A 348 16.59 7.25 13.05
N GLN A 349 17.44 7.74 12.14
CA GLN A 349 18.70 8.41 12.47
C GLN A 349 18.47 9.89 12.82
N ALA A 350 17.56 10.55 12.11
CA ALA A 350 17.29 11.97 12.27
C ALA A 350 16.44 12.30 13.51
N VAL A 351 15.42 11.49 13.81
CA VAL A 351 14.47 11.69 14.91
C VAL A 351 14.26 10.39 15.69
N PRO A 352 15.29 9.88 16.40
CA PRO A 352 15.25 8.58 17.07
C PRO A 352 14.08 8.46 18.07
N ASP A 353 13.72 9.55 18.73
CA ASP A 353 12.61 9.59 19.70
C ASP A 353 11.21 9.56 19.07
N ARG A 354 11.11 9.46 17.74
CA ARG A 354 9.85 9.31 16.99
C ARG A 354 9.88 8.17 15.99
N CYS A 355 10.92 7.33 16.03
CA CYS A 355 11.18 6.37 14.96
C CYS A 355 10.34 5.09 15.03
N TYR A 356 10.29 4.43 13.88
CA TYR A 356 9.61 3.18 13.62
C TYR A 356 10.64 2.18 13.08
N ALA A 357 10.64 0.95 13.61
CA ALA A 357 11.36 -0.14 12.98
C ALA A 357 10.70 -0.53 11.65
N GLY A 358 11.40 -1.31 10.83
CA GLY A 358 10.89 -1.79 9.55
C GLY A 358 9.60 -2.61 9.72
N PRO A 359 8.51 -2.29 9.00
CA PRO A 359 7.29 -3.10 8.95
C PRO A 359 7.48 -4.34 8.06
N MET A 360 6.43 -5.14 7.89
CA MET A 360 6.45 -6.34 7.05
C MET A 360 6.97 -6.06 5.63
N GLY A 361 6.71 -4.86 5.07
CA GLY A 361 7.28 -4.36 3.82
C GLY A 361 6.93 -5.17 2.56
N THR A 362 5.76 -5.84 2.54
CA THR A 362 5.24 -6.58 1.38
C THR A 362 3.71 -6.70 1.47
N VAL A 363 3.00 -6.76 0.35
CA VAL A 363 1.54 -7.04 0.33
C VAL A 363 1.29 -8.54 0.21
N THR A 364 2.24 -9.26 -0.40
CA THR A 364 2.09 -10.68 -0.75
C THR A 364 0.83 -10.88 -1.61
N ASN A 365 0.82 -10.25 -2.79
CA ASN A 365 -0.31 -10.34 -3.72
C ASN A 365 -0.49 -11.79 -4.18
N LEU A 366 -1.58 -12.40 -3.78
CA LEU A 366 -1.97 -13.73 -4.20
C LEU A 366 -3.17 -13.64 -5.13
N SER A 367 -3.01 -14.17 -6.33
CA SER A 367 -4.12 -14.37 -7.27
C SER A 367 -4.24 -15.83 -7.66
N VAL A 368 -5.44 -16.38 -7.64
CA VAL A 368 -5.76 -17.71 -8.16
C VAL A 368 -6.91 -17.57 -9.13
N GLY A 369 -6.71 -17.95 -10.39
CA GLY A 369 -7.77 -17.90 -11.40
C GLY A 369 -7.88 -19.21 -12.14
N GLY A 370 -9.11 -19.58 -12.47
CA GLY A 370 -9.42 -20.90 -13.02
C GLY A 370 -10.89 -21.06 -13.33
N ASN A 371 -11.26 -22.29 -13.68
CA ASN A 371 -12.65 -22.64 -13.98
C ASN A 371 -13.24 -23.47 -12.84
N ASP A 372 -14.21 -22.92 -12.13
CA ASP A 372 -15.08 -23.67 -11.23
C ASP A 372 -16.13 -24.41 -12.07
N PRO A 373 -16.19 -25.75 -12.05
CA PRO A 373 -17.16 -26.51 -12.84
C PRO A 373 -18.63 -26.16 -12.51
N GLU A 374 -18.90 -25.57 -11.34
CA GLU A 374 -20.27 -25.20 -10.94
C GLU A 374 -20.62 -23.73 -11.23
N ARG A 375 -19.62 -22.84 -11.26
CA ARG A 375 -19.83 -21.38 -11.25
C ARG A 375 -19.14 -20.64 -12.40
N GLY A 376 -18.33 -21.34 -13.19
CA GLY A 376 -17.58 -20.78 -14.30
C GLY A 376 -16.24 -20.19 -13.88
N TYR A 377 -15.72 -19.30 -14.72
CA TYR A 377 -14.40 -18.71 -14.53
C TYR A 377 -14.37 -17.75 -13.33
N PHE A 378 -13.34 -17.83 -12.51
CA PHE A 378 -13.15 -16.95 -11.36
C PHE A 378 -11.73 -16.37 -11.30
N VAL A 379 -11.60 -15.23 -10.61
CA VAL A 379 -10.32 -14.65 -10.21
C VAL A 379 -10.40 -14.30 -8.73
N PHE A 380 -9.81 -15.14 -7.89
CA PHE A 380 -9.57 -14.86 -6.49
C PHE A 380 -8.32 -13.99 -6.38
N TYR A 381 -8.42 -12.86 -5.68
CA TYR A 381 -7.29 -11.99 -5.35
C TYR A 381 -7.34 -11.62 -3.87
N SER A 382 -6.20 -11.80 -3.20
CA SER A 382 -6.02 -11.55 -1.78
C SER A 382 -4.72 -10.80 -1.51
N PHE A 383 -4.79 -9.92 -0.53
CA PHE A 383 -3.65 -9.23 0.08
C PHE A 383 -3.70 -9.41 1.59
N ILE A 384 -2.54 -9.63 2.20
CA ILE A 384 -2.45 -10.14 3.57
C ILE A 384 -1.63 -9.18 4.42
N GLY A 385 -2.11 -8.97 5.65
CA GLY A 385 -1.39 -8.18 6.64
C GLY A 385 -0.16 -8.89 7.21
N GLY A 386 0.53 -8.19 8.10
CA GLY A 386 1.74 -8.69 8.75
C GLY A 386 2.19 -7.80 9.89
N GLY A 387 3.42 -8.01 10.35
CA GLY A 387 3.91 -7.30 11.52
C GLY A 387 4.41 -5.88 11.22
N TYR A 388 3.98 -4.89 12.00
CA TYR A 388 4.59 -3.56 12.01
C TYR A 388 5.84 -3.54 12.87
N GLY A 389 6.74 -2.60 12.59
CA GLY A 389 7.87 -2.35 13.47
C GLY A 389 7.45 -1.90 14.86
N GLY A 390 8.20 -2.32 15.89
CA GLY A 390 8.19 -1.66 17.18
C GLY A 390 8.54 -0.18 17.00
N ASN A 391 7.99 0.69 17.85
CA ASN A 391 8.17 2.14 17.71
C ASN A 391 8.48 2.82 19.04
N TYR A 392 8.69 4.14 19.01
CA TYR A 392 9.02 4.92 20.19
C TYR A 392 7.91 5.02 21.26
N MET A 393 6.71 4.49 21.02
CA MET A 393 5.59 4.45 21.96
C MET A 393 5.26 3.02 22.41
N THR A 394 5.11 2.09 21.48
CA THR A 394 4.52 0.76 21.71
C THR A 394 5.25 -0.36 20.98
N ASP A 395 4.93 -1.60 21.35
CA ASP A 395 5.15 -2.76 20.47
C ASP A 395 4.48 -2.54 19.10
N GLY A 396 4.98 -3.22 18.08
CA GLY A 396 4.45 -3.14 16.73
C GLY A 396 3.06 -3.78 16.61
N LEU A 397 2.23 -3.20 15.74
CA LEU A 397 0.93 -3.76 15.40
C LEU A 397 1.08 -5.14 14.75
N THR A 398 0.34 -6.11 15.27
CA THR A 398 0.29 -7.47 14.74
C THR A 398 -0.83 -7.57 13.72
N ASN A 399 -0.57 -8.23 12.58
CA ASN A 399 -1.52 -8.30 11.46
C ASN A 399 -2.02 -6.91 11.01
N GLY A 400 -1.10 -5.94 10.93
CA GLY A 400 -1.35 -4.64 10.32
C GLY A 400 -1.42 -4.75 8.80
N ASN A 401 -2.13 -3.82 8.17
CA ASN A 401 -2.16 -3.69 6.71
C ASN A 401 -0.82 -3.18 6.15
N PRO A 402 -0.51 -3.36 4.87
CA PRO A 402 0.69 -2.77 4.26
C PRO A 402 0.79 -1.25 4.49
N THR A 403 1.98 -0.68 4.70
CA THR A 403 2.15 0.76 5.04
C THR A 403 1.67 1.73 3.95
N ILE A 404 1.54 1.23 2.72
CA ILE A 404 0.98 1.96 1.57
C ILE A 404 -0.56 2.05 1.59
N ALA A 405 -1.23 1.27 2.45
CA ALA A 405 -2.63 0.95 2.31
C ALA A 405 -3.40 1.05 3.63
N VAL A 406 -4.69 1.36 3.53
CA VAL A 406 -5.67 1.08 4.59
C VAL A 406 -6.55 -0.13 4.25
N ALA A 407 -6.27 -0.75 3.09
CA ALA A 407 -6.94 -1.96 2.63
C ALA A 407 -6.74 -3.09 3.66
N ARG A 408 -7.77 -3.92 3.81
CA ARG A 408 -7.80 -5.01 4.79
C ARG A 408 -8.01 -6.34 4.10
N THR A 409 -7.44 -7.40 4.66
CA THR A 409 -7.76 -8.76 4.20
C THR A 409 -9.26 -8.98 4.28
N GLN A 410 -9.86 -9.39 3.17
CA GLN A 410 -11.30 -9.64 3.09
C GLN A 410 -11.72 -10.79 4.01
N ALA A 411 -12.99 -10.80 4.41
CA ALA A 411 -13.53 -11.87 5.23
C ALA A 411 -13.41 -13.22 4.52
N LEU A 412 -12.91 -14.24 5.22
CA LEU A 412 -12.70 -15.57 4.64
C LEU A 412 -14.01 -16.18 4.14
N GLU A 413 -15.12 -15.97 4.85
CA GLU A 413 -16.45 -16.42 4.41
C GLU A 413 -16.88 -15.77 3.07
N ILE A 414 -16.47 -14.53 2.79
CA ILE A 414 -16.71 -13.90 1.49
C ILE A 414 -15.89 -14.58 0.40
N PHE A 415 -14.65 -14.98 0.70
CA PHE A 415 -13.83 -15.73 -0.24
C PHE A 415 -14.38 -17.13 -0.50
N GLU A 416 -14.70 -17.91 0.54
CA GLU A 416 -15.24 -19.28 0.41
C GLU A 416 -16.63 -19.30 -0.25
N SER A 417 -17.43 -18.27 0.01
CA SER A 417 -18.76 -18.15 -0.62
C SER A 417 -18.68 -17.76 -2.10
N ARG A 418 -17.58 -17.19 -2.59
CA ARG A 418 -17.44 -16.73 -3.99
C ARG A 418 -16.56 -17.64 -4.84
N TYR A 419 -15.48 -18.15 -4.26
CA TYR A 419 -14.43 -18.91 -4.96
C TYR A 419 -14.38 -20.35 -4.46
N PRO A 420 -13.90 -21.31 -5.27
CA PRO A 420 -13.80 -22.71 -4.87
C PRO A 420 -12.60 -22.95 -3.94
N VAL A 421 -12.44 -22.16 -2.87
CA VAL A 421 -11.38 -22.30 -1.86
C VAL A 421 -11.99 -22.58 -0.50
N LEU A 422 -11.23 -23.26 0.37
CA LEU A 422 -11.53 -23.40 1.79
C LEU A 422 -10.29 -22.99 2.58
N PHE A 423 -10.43 -22.09 3.55
CA PHE A 423 -9.34 -21.71 4.43
C PHE A 423 -9.23 -22.73 5.58
N GLU A 424 -8.04 -23.27 5.76
CA GLU A 424 -7.74 -24.23 6.84
C GLU A 424 -7.13 -23.53 8.05
N THR A 425 -6.37 -22.45 7.82
CA THR A 425 -5.71 -21.67 8.87
C THR A 425 -5.81 -20.18 8.57
N TYR A 426 -6.18 -19.40 9.58
CA TYR A 426 -5.82 -17.99 9.68
C TYR A 426 -5.41 -17.68 11.12
N ALA A 427 -4.12 -17.55 11.34
CA ALA A 427 -3.53 -17.47 12.68
C ALA A 427 -2.43 -16.41 12.75
N LEU A 428 -2.09 -15.98 13.96
CA LEU A 428 -0.84 -15.25 14.16
C LEU A 428 0.33 -16.15 13.79
N ARG A 429 1.42 -15.54 13.31
CA ARG A 429 2.70 -16.22 13.15
C ARG A 429 3.53 -15.87 14.37
N GLU A 430 3.33 -16.59 15.47
CA GLU A 430 4.03 -16.35 16.73
C GLU A 430 5.56 -16.34 16.51
N ASP A 431 6.27 -15.55 17.32
CA ASP A 431 7.73 -15.39 17.25
C ASP A 431 8.27 -14.83 15.90
N SER A 432 7.41 -14.28 15.04
CA SER A 432 7.84 -13.61 13.80
C SER A 432 8.29 -12.17 13.98
N GLY A 433 7.87 -11.51 15.06
CA GLY A 433 8.20 -10.13 15.37
C GLY A 433 9.63 -9.99 15.92
N GLY A 434 10.34 -8.99 15.44
CA GLY A 434 11.72 -8.69 15.81
C GLY A 434 11.84 -8.33 17.30
N PRO A 435 12.77 -8.97 18.04
CA PRO A 435 13.01 -8.63 19.43
C PRO A 435 13.45 -7.17 19.61
N GLY A 436 12.93 -6.50 20.65
CA GLY A 436 13.33 -5.16 21.05
C GLY A 436 12.81 -4.82 22.44
N CYS A 437 13.21 -3.68 23.01
CA CYS A 437 12.55 -3.20 24.23
C CYS A 437 11.05 -3.02 23.99
N ARG A 438 10.71 -2.67 22.75
CA ARG A 438 9.40 -2.87 22.13
C ARG A 438 9.54 -3.79 20.93
N ARG A 439 8.83 -4.91 20.94
CA ARG A 439 8.94 -5.93 19.91
C ARG A 439 8.24 -5.49 18.63
N GLY A 440 8.66 -6.04 17.49
CA GLY A 440 7.85 -6.02 16.28
C GLY A 440 6.52 -6.73 16.47
N GLY A 441 5.53 -6.34 15.69
CA GLY A 441 4.29 -7.07 15.55
C GLY A 441 4.50 -8.39 14.81
N PHE A 442 3.58 -9.33 15.00
CA PHE A 442 3.65 -10.62 14.33
C PHE A 442 3.05 -10.55 12.93
N GLY A 443 3.65 -11.34 12.03
CA GLY A 443 3.03 -11.76 10.80
C GLY A 443 1.83 -12.67 11.04
N VAL A 444 1.28 -13.21 9.97
CA VAL A 444 0.17 -14.16 10.00
C VAL A 444 0.46 -15.38 9.15
N ILE A 445 -0.25 -16.45 9.45
CA ILE A 445 -0.31 -17.67 8.68
C ILE A 445 -1.69 -17.73 8.04
N LEU A 446 -1.75 -17.76 6.73
CA LEU A 446 -2.97 -17.97 5.97
C LEU A 446 -2.80 -19.20 5.09
N GLU A 447 -3.71 -20.17 5.22
CA GLU A 447 -3.65 -21.43 4.49
C GLU A 447 -5.02 -21.76 3.89
N PHE A 448 -5.04 -22.11 2.61
CA PHE A 448 -6.25 -22.54 1.93
C PHE A 448 -5.98 -23.70 0.97
N VAL A 449 -7.04 -24.41 0.63
CA VAL A 449 -7.06 -25.48 -0.37
C VAL A 449 -8.10 -25.17 -1.45
N LEU A 450 -7.79 -25.53 -2.70
CA LEU A 450 -8.73 -25.51 -3.82
C LEU A 450 -9.69 -26.70 -3.68
N ARG A 451 -11.00 -26.43 -3.70
CA ARG A 451 -12.05 -27.41 -3.43
C ARG A 451 -12.72 -27.97 -4.67
N ARG A 452 -12.62 -27.27 -5.81
CA ARG A 452 -13.22 -27.70 -7.08
C ARG A 452 -12.43 -27.15 -8.25
N GLY A 453 -12.41 -27.90 -9.34
CA GLY A 453 -11.89 -27.46 -10.63
C GLY A 453 -10.36 -27.40 -10.71
N GLU A 454 -9.89 -26.64 -11.69
CA GLU A 454 -8.48 -26.41 -11.96
C GLU A 454 -8.20 -24.91 -12.02
N ALA A 455 -7.06 -24.50 -11.49
CA ALA A 455 -6.65 -23.11 -11.44
C ALA A 455 -5.14 -22.92 -11.65
N SER A 456 -4.75 -21.67 -11.79
CA SER A 456 -3.36 -21.23 -11.78
C SER A 456 -3.19 -20.14 -10.75
N ALA A 457 -2.20 -20.31 -9.86
CA ALA A 457 -1.82 -19.28 -8.91
C ALA A 457 -0.70 -18.38 -9.48
N SER A 458 -0.77 -17.11 -9.11
CA SER A 458 0.29 -16.11 -9.22
C SER A 458 0.49 -15.49 -7.84
N LEU A 459 1.74 -15.43 -7.40
CA LEU A 459 2.13 -14.90 -6.11
C LEU A 459 3.22 -13.87 -6.34
N LEU A 460 2.98 -12.63 -5.96
CA LEU A 460 3.95 -11.53 -6.02
C LEU A 460 4.09 -10.90 -4.63
N GLY A 461 5.08 -11.35 -3.87
CA GLY A 461 5.50 -10.75 -2.60
C GLY A 461 6.99 -10.44 -2.57
N ASP A 462 7.51 -10.02 -1.43
CA ASP A 462 8.94 -9.76 -1.15
C ASP A 462 9.29 -10.19 0.29
N ARG A 463 10.46 -9.79 0.82
CA ARG A 463 10.88 -10.03 2.21
C ARG A 463 11.09 -11.52 2.56
N GLY A 464 11.39 -12.34 1.57
CA GLY A 464 11.86 -13.73 1.71
C GLY A 464 13.37 -13.85 1.95
N ARG A 465 14.18 -12.84 1.59
CA ARG A 465 15.65 -12.81 1.86
C ARG A 465 16.02 -11.69 2.82
N PHE A 466 15.58 -10.46 2.55
CA PHE A 466 15.94 -9.28 3.34
C PHE A 466 14.90 -9.02 4.43
N ARG A 467 15.32 -9.21 5.68
CA ARG A 467 14.44 -9.13 6.85
C ARG A 467 14.00 -7.68 7.13
N PRO A 468 12.77 -7.46 7.63
CA PRO A 468 12.37 -6.18 8.23
C PRO A 468 13.37 -5.75 9.32
N PHE A 469 13.96 -4.57 9.17
CA PHE A 469 15.07 -4.11 10.03
C PHE A 469 14.57 -3.64 11.42
N GLY A 470 15.40 -3.84 12.45
CA GLY A 470 15.21 -3.20 13.75
C GLY A 470 15.89 -1.83 13.82
N VAL A 471 15.53 -1.02 14.82
CA VAL A 471 16.13 0.31 15.06
C VAL A 471 16.60 0.45 16.50
N LEU A 472 17.62 1.29 16.72
CA LEU A 472 18.17 1.61 18.04
C LEU A 472 18.57 0.38 18.87
N GLY A 473 19.15 -0.64 18.21
CA GLY A 473 19.55 -1.90 18.83
C GLY A 473 18.47 -2.99 18.85
N GLY A 474 17.27 -2.70 18.35
CA GLY A 474 16.25 -3.69 18.07
C GLY A 474 16.69 -4.66 16.96
N LYS A 475 16.15 -5.87 17.00
CA LYS A 475 16.51 -6.98 16.11
C LYS A 475 15.51 -7.10 14.96
N PRO A 476 15.94 -7.63 13.81
CA PRO A 476 15.07 -7.77 12.65
C PRO A 476 13.94 -8.78 12.84
N GLY A 477 12.80 -8.57 12.16
CA GLY A 477 11.68 -9.51 12.09
C GLY A 477 12.01 -10.76 11.26
N ARG A 478 11.17 -11.78 11.31
CA ARG A 478 11.30 -12.97 10.43
C ARG A 478 10.87 -12.62 8.99
N THR A 479 11.47 -13.31 8.02
CA THR A 479 11.13 -13.22 6.59
C THR A 479 9.81 -13.92 6.28
N ALA A 480 9.26 -13.63 5.09
CA ALA A 480 8.17 -14.36 4.49
C ALA A 480 8.59 -15.78 4.10
N GLU A 481 7.68 -16.74 4.28
CA GLU A 481 7.85 -18.13 3.84
C GLU A 481 6.54 -18.64 3.23
N HIS A 482 6.61 -19.14 1.99
CA HIS A 482 5.42 -19.56 1.25
C HIS A 482 5.63 -20.97 0.71
N THR A 483 4.68 -21.86 0.96
CA THR A 483 4.74 -23.26 0.52
C THR A 483 3.41 -23.67 -0.09
N PHE A 484 3.46 -24.08 -1.35
CA PHE A 484 2.35 -24.76 -2.00
C PHE A 484 2.38 -26.25 -1.64
N THR A 485 1.23 -26.89 -1.52
CA THR A 485 1.09 -28.35 -1.53
C THR A 485 0.41 -28.71 -2.84
N LEU A 486 1.16 -29.29 -3.77
CA LEU A 486 0.70 -29.66 -5.11
C LEU A 486 0.74 -31.18 -5.25
N ARG A 487 -0.43 -31.81 -5.43
CA ARG A 487 -0.62 -33.27 -5.54
C ARG A 487 0.05 -34.01 -4.38
N GLY A 488 -0.14 -33.48 -3.17
CA GLY A 488 0.44 -34.00 -1.92
C GLY A 488 1.95 -33.77 -1.74
N LYS A 489 2.59 -32.94 -2.57
CA LYS A 489 4.02 -32.60 -2.46
C LYS A 489 4.23 -31.13 -2.18
N ALA A 490 5.14 -30.83 -1.25
CA ALA A 490 5.54 -29.45 -0.98
C ALA A 490 6.30 -28.86 -2.17
N TYR A 491 5.94 -27.64 -2.55
CA TYR A 491 6.57 -26.84 -3.59
C TYR A 491 6.83 -25.43 -3.05
N ARG A 492 8.05 -24.93 -3.24
CA ARG A 492 8.43 -23.56 -2.88
C ARG A 492 8.80 -22.79 -4.15
N PRO A 493 8.30 -21.55 -4.31
CA PRO A 493 8.68 -20.67 -5.40
C PRO A 493 10.20 -20.55 -5.56
N PRO A 494 10.75 -20.53 -6.79
CA PRO A 494 12.18 -20.34 -7.02
C PRO A 494 12.67 -18.99 -6.49
N HIS A 495 11.81 -17.96 -6.54
CA HIS A 495 12.09 -16.64 -6.00
C HIS A 495 11.63 -16.46 -4.55
N ILE A 496 11.36 -17.56 -3.82
CA ILE A 496 10.86 -17.65 -2.44
C ILE A 496 9.43 -17.09 -2.28
N THR A 497 9.23 -15.84 -2.67
CA THR A 497 7.98 -15.08 -2.50
C THR A 497 7.31 -14.71 -3.82
N LYS A 498 7.86 -15.18 -4.94
CA LYS A 498 7.37 -14.85 -6.28
C LYS A 498 7.32 -16.08 -7.17
N ASP A 499 6.17 -16.37 -7.75
CA ASP A 499 6.03 -17.27 -8.89
C ASP A 499 4.72 -17.03 -9.62
N GLU A 500 4.62 -17.55 -10.83
CA GLU A 500 3.39 -17.51 -11.62
C GLU A 500 3.22 -18.80 -12.42
N GLY A 501 1.98 -19.09 -12.79
CA GLY A 501 1.66 -20.28 -13.58
C GLY A 501 1.68 -21.55 -12.73
N VAL A 502 1.58 -21.43 -11.41
CA VAL A 502 1.56 -22.58 -10.50
C VAL A 502 0.21 -23.26 -10.66
N HIS A 503 0.18 -24.35 -11.44
CA HIS A 503 -1.05 -25.09 -11.71
C HIS A 503 -1.52 -25.83 -10.45
N MET A 504 -2.79 -25.64 -10.12
CA MET A 504 -3.46 -26.21 -8.95
C MET A 504 -4.67 -27.02 -9.41
N VAL A 505 -4.89 -28.18 -8.79
CA VAL A 505 -6.09 -29.00 -8.92
C VAL A 505 -6.81 -29.12 -7.57
N GLU A 506 -8.01 -29.70 -7.55
CA GLU A 506 -8.72 -29.98 -6.30
C GLU A 506 -7.83 -30.72 -5.28
N GLY A 507 -7.80 -30.21 -4.05
CA GLY A 507 -6.96 -30.70 -2.96
C GLY A 507 -5.59 -30.03 -2.86
N ASP A 508 -5.16 -29.28 -3.88
CA ASP A 508 -3.93 -28.48 -3.81
C ASP A 508 -4.17 -27.22 -2.97
N GLY A 509 -3.12 -26.71 -2.34
CA GLY A 509 -3.22 -25.57 -1.43
C GLY A 509 -1.97 -24.72 -1.37
N LEU A 510 -2.08 -23.61 -0.64
CA LEU A 510 -1.00 -22.68 -0.37
C LEU A 510 -1.05 -22.22 1.08
N ARG A 511 0.09 -22.32 1.75
CA ARG A 511 0.36 -21.73 3.06
C ARG A 511 1.26 -20.51 2.91
N LEU A 512 0.73 -19.35 3.27
CA LEU A 512 1.42 -18.07 3.31
C LEU A 512 1.78 -17.72 4.75
N GLU A 513 3.07 -17.57 5.02
CA GLU A 513 3.57 -17.03 6.28
C GLU A 513 4.17 -15.65 6.01
N THR A 514 3.51 -14.60 6.50
CA THR A 514 3.95 -13.22 6.26
C THR A 514 5.08 -12.80 7.22
N PRO A 515 5.86 -11.76 6.87
CA PRO A 515 6.90 -11.25 7.75
C PRO A 515 6.33 -10.64 9.04
N GLY A 516 7.10 -10.71 10.11
CA GLY A 516 6.90 -9.84 11.27
C GLY A 516 7.59 -8.48 11.08
N GLY A 517 7.37 -7.53 11.97
CA GLY A 517 8.10 -6.25 11.94
C GLY A 517 9.42 -6.32 12.70
N GLY A 518 10.32 -5.36 12.51
CA GLY A 518 11.53 -5.23 13.31
C GLY A 518 11.27 -4.71 14.73
N GLY A 519 12.21 -4.94 15.64
CA GLY A 519 12.15 -4.44 17.01
C GLY A 519 12.67 -3.00 17.15
N TYR A 520 12.21 -2.33 18.20
CA TYR A 520 12.70 -1.01 18.63
C TYR A 520 13.46 -1.15 19.95
N GLY A 521 14.67 -0.59 20.00
CA GLY A 521 15.49 -0.57 21.21
C GLY A 521 16.10 -1.95 21.55
N ALA A 522 17.11 -1.97 22.42
CA ALA A 522 17.77 -3.20 22.82
C ALA A 522 16.79 -4.20 23.49
N PRO A 523 16.74 -5.49 23.06
CA PRO A 523 15.83 -6.49 23.63
C PRO A 523 15.97 -6.69 25.14
N PHE A 524 17.21 -6.66 25.67
CA PHE A 524 17.47 -6.84 27.10
C PHE A 524 16.99 -5.68 27.97
N SER A 525 16.56 -4.57 27.36
CA SER A 525 15.92 -3.46 28.04
C SER A 525 14.39 -3.60 28.12
N ARG A 526 13.80 -4.66 27.51
CA ARG A 526 12.36 -4.93 27.66
C ARG A 526 12.03 -5.25 29.13
N PRO A 527 10.96 -4.70 29.72
CA PRO A 527 10.51 -5.10 31.05
C PRO A 527 10.27 -6.60 31.13
N ALA A 528 10.79 -7.28 32.16
CA ALA A 528 10.72 -8.73 32.27
C ALA A 528 9.26 -9.22 32.36
N GLU A 529 8.40 -8.43 32.99
CA GLU A 529 6.97 -8.65 33.14
C GLU A 529 6.23 -8.59 31.80
N ALA A 530 6.67 -7.73 30.87
CA ALA A 530 6.11 -7.68 29.52
C ALA A 530 6.49 -8.94 28.72
N VAL A 531 7.71 -9.44 28.88
CA VAL A 531 8.15 -10.71 28.27
C VAL A 531 7.37 -11.89 28.87
N LEU A 532 7.17 -11.91 30.18
CA LEU A 532 6.34 -12.92 30.84
C LEU A 532 4.91 -12.92 30.31
N GLU A 533 4.34 -11.73 30.06
CA GLU A 533 3.00 -11.59 29.48
C GLU A 533 2.96 -12.11 28.03
N ASP A 534 3.98 -11.84 27.21
CA ASP A 534 4.07 -12.42 25.86
C ASP A 534 4.13 -13.96 25.91
N VAL A 535 4.87 -14.55 26.87
CA VAL A 535 4.92 -16.00 27.09
C VAL A 535 3.58 -16.56 27.59
N ARG A 536 2.88 -15.84 28.48
CA ARG A 536 1.53 -16.23 28.95
C ARG A 536 0.52 -16.27 27.82
N ARG A 537 0.68 -15.40 26.82
CA ARG A 537 -0.16 -15.36 25.61
C ARG A 537 0.21 -16.43 24.58
N GLY A 538 1.29 -17.18 24.81
CA GLY A 538 1.79 -18.20 23.88
C GLY A 538 2.57 -17.62 22.70
N TYR A 539 2.94 -16.33 22.72
CA TYR A 539 3.68 -15.71 21.62
C TYR A 539 5.13 -16.16 21.55
N TYR A 540 5.70 -16.54 22.69
CA TYR A 540 7.05 -17.05 22.80
C TYR A 540 7.08 -18.27 23.72
N PRO A 541 7.87 -19.30 23.38
CA PRO A 541 8.27 -20.31 24.36
C PRO A 541 9.22 -19.69 25.39
N ARG A 542 9.37 -20.33 26.56
CA ARG A 542 10.23 -19.82 27.65
C ARG A 542 11.69 -19.70 27.21
N GLU A 543 12.12 -20.60 26.36
CA GLU A 543 13.46 -20.66 25.77
C GLU A 543 13.73 -19.41 24.92
N ALA A 544 12.74 -18.93 24.17
CA ALA A 544 12.88 -17.69 23.39
C ALA A 544 12.91 -16.45 24.29
N ALA A 545 12.12 -16.43 25.37
CA ALA A 545 12.18 -15.35 26.37
C ALA A 545 13.58 -15.20 26.98
N GLU A 546 14.23 -16.32 27.29
CA GLU A 546 15.61 -16.34 27.79
C GLU A 546 16.61 -15.93 26.71
N ALA A 547 16.53 -16.52 25.52
CA ALA A 547 17.49 -16.32 24.44
C ALA A 547 17.48 -14.88 23.89
N GLU A 548 16.29 -14.33 23.65
CA GLU A 548 16.10 -13.04 22.95
C GLU A 548 16.00 -11.86 23.90
N TYR A 549 15.44 -12.03 25.10
CA TYR A 549 15.21 -10.94 26.05
C TYR A 549 15.98 -11.06 27.36
N GLY A 550 16.73 -12.16 27.55
CA GLY A 550 17.49 -12.42 28.76
C GLY A 550 16.59 -12.61 29.99
N VAL A 551 15.32 -13.00 29.80
CA VAL A 551 14.33 -13.19 30.87
C VAL A 551 14.17 -14.66 31.16
N VAL A 552 14.52 -15.06 32.38
CA VAL A 552 14.40 -16.44 32.85
C VAL A 552 13.04 -16.59 33.53
N ILE A 553 12.23 -17.53 33.04
CA ILE A 553 10.92 -17.87 33.60
C ILE A 553 11.04 -19.21 34.32
N LYS A 554 10.51 -19.30 35.54
CA LYS A 554 10.63 -20.51 36.35
C LYS A 554 9.98 -21.73 35.65
N PRO A 555 10.58 -22.93 35.75
CA PRO A 555 10.04 -24.13 35.12
C PRO A 555 8.69 -24.57 35.73
N ASP A 556 8.50 -24.36 37.02
CA ASP A 556 7.35 -24.79 37.83
C ASP A 556 6.27 -23.69 38.00
N ALA A 557 6.54 -22.46 37.59
CA ALA A 557 5.61 -21.34 37.70
C ALA A 557 5.76 -20.34 36.55
N LEU A 558 4.65 -19.73 36.07
CA LEU A 558 4.69 -18.62 35.11
C LEU A 558 5.03 -17.30 35.82
N GLU A 559 6.25 -17.25 36.36
CA GLU A 559 6.85 -16.14 37.09
C GLU A 559 8.28 -15.89 36.61
N VAL A 560 8.71 -14.63 36.62
CA VAL A 560 10.09 -14.25 36.33
C VAL A 560 11.00 -14.67 37.49
N ASP A 561 12.11 -15.36 37.18
CA ASP A 561 13.25 -15.50 38.08
C ASP A 561 14.09 -14.22 38.01
N GLN A 562 13.80 -13.27 38.90
CA GLN A 562 14.46 -11.96 38.94
C GLN A 562 15.99 -12.06 39.11
N PRO A 563 16.52 -12.86 40.06
CA PRO A 563 17.97 -13.08 40.17
C PRO A 563 18.61 -13.66 38.90
N ALA A 564 18.02 -14.68 38.28
CA ALA A 564 18.58 -15.30 37.08
C ALA A 564 18.52 -14.36 35.87
N THR A 565 17.39 -13.66 35.69
CA THR A 565 17.22 -12.61 34.67
C THR A 565 18.27 -11.51 34.81
N SER A 566 18.49 -11.01 36.04
CA SER A 566 19.50 -9.98 36.31
C SER A 566 20.92 -10.45 35.98
N ARG A 567 21.27 -11.69 36.38
CA ARG A 567 22.59 -12.27 36.06
C ARG A 567 22.78 -12.43 34.55
N LEU A 568 21.76 -12.94 33.86
CA LEU A 568 21.82 -13.20 32.43
C LEU A 568 22.00 -11.89 31.64
N ARG A 569 21.17 -10.87 31.92
CA ARG A 569 21.29 -9.54 31.29
C ARG A 569 22.65 -8.91 31.54
N ASN A 570 23.14 -8.89 32.79
CA ASN A 570 24.46 -8.35 33.12
C ASN A 570 25.62 -9.09 32.43
N SER A 571 25.49 -10.40 32.22
CA SER A 571 26.52 -11.18 31.52
C SER A 571 26.59 -10.83 30.03
N ARG A 572 25.45 -10.56 29.38
CA ARG A 572 25.39 -10.25 27.95
C ARG A 572 25.67 -8.79 27.63
N THR A 573 25.32 -7.85 28.50
CA THR A 573 25.68 -6.44 28.33
C THR A 573 27.21 -6.23 28.37
N ARG A 574 27.96 -7.10 29.04
CA ARG A 574 29.43 -7.04 29.13
C ARG A 574 30.16 -7.66 27.94
N THR A 575 29.48 -8.46 27.11
CA THR A 575 30.07 -9.08 25.90
C THR A 575 29.80 -8.28 24.63
N ASP A 576 28.85 -7.35 24.67
CA ASP A 576 28.47 -6.46 23.54
C ASP A 576 29.10 -5.05 23.64
N THR A 577 29.95 -4.79 24.64
CA THR A 577 30.82 -3.60 24.79
C THR A 577 32.27 -4.00 24.62
#